data_AF-A0A1F6GVS3-F1
#
_entry.id   AF-A0A1F6GVS3-F1
#
_cell.length_a   1.000
_cell.length_b   1.000
_cell.length_c   1.000
_cell.angle_alpha   90.00
_cell.angle_beta   90.00
_cell.angle_gamma   90.00
#
_symmetry.space_group_name_H-M   'P 1'
#
loop_
_entity.id
_entity.type
_entity.pdbx_description
1 polymer ?
#
loop_
_entity_poly.entity_id
_entity_poly.type
_entity_poly.pdbx_seq_one_letter_code
_entity_poly.pdbx_strand_id
1 'polypeptide(L)'
;MSLPWWIKLLLTGAIVTGASELAKHSGRLGALVMVLPWITLSTLFWLESEGQGQLISPLLRSGFWYLLPSLPLFLVLPWMLDRGYGIWTGLGASCLLAVTLFLAEQWILGRFGVEL
;
A
#
# COMPACT_ATOMS: atom_id res chain seq x y z
N MET A 1 -21.12 7.57 -15.17
CA MET A 1 -20.36 8.54 -15.99
C MET A 1 -18.88 8.33 -15.65
N SER A 2 -18.12 7.60 -16.45
CA SER A 2 -16.71 7.28 -16.16
C SER A 2 -15.88 8.57 -16.14
N LEU A 3 -15.16 8.86 -15.06
CA LEU A 3 -14.30 10.07 -15.05
C LEU A 3 -13.27 9.96 -16.17
N PRO A 4 -12.95 11.09 -16.81
CA PRO A 4 -11.81 11.19 -17.70
C PRO A 4 -10.51 10.75 -17.04
N TRP A 5 -9.68 10.01 -17.78
CA TRP A 5 -8.41 9.45 -17.31
C TRP A 5 -7.43 10.52 -16.79
N TRP A 6 -7.47 11.74 -17.32
CA TRP A 6 -6.60 12.85 -16.91
C TRP A 6 -6.90 13.37 -15.50
N ILE A 7 -8.16 13.27 -15.04
CA ILE A 7 -8.50 13.64 -13.65
C ILE A 7 -7.87 12.65 -12.68
N LYS A 8 -7.85 11.35 -13.03
CA LYS A 8 -7.20 10.32 -12.23
C LYS A 8 -5.71 10.60 -12.07
N LEU A 9 -5.04 11.01 -13.15
CA LEU A 9 -3.62 11.39 -13.13
C LEU A 9 -3.34 12.62 -12.26
N LEU A 10 -4.14 13.69 -12.40
CA LEU A 10 -3.98 14.89 -11.57
C LEU A 10 -4.17 14.58 -10.09
N LEU A 11 -5.14 13.73 -9.74
CA LEU A 11 -5.38 13.32 -8.36
C LEU A 11 -4.19 12.54 -7.79
N THR A 12 -3.66 11.56 -8.54
CA THR A 12 -2.49 10.78 -8.12
C THR A 12 -1.26 11.68 -7.94
N GLY A 13 -1.00 12.59 -8.90
CA GLY A 13 0.09 13.55 -8.80
C GLY A 13 -0.05 14.47 -7.59
N ALA A 14 -1.26 14.95 -7.31
CA ALA A 14 -1.54 15.80 -6.15
C ALA A 14 -1.30 15.07 -4.83
N ILE A 15 -1.70 13.80 -4.71
CA ILE A 15 -1.49 12.98 -3.51
C ILE A 15 0.02 12.76 -3.28
N VAL A 16 0.76 12.37 -4.31
CA VAL A 16 2.22 12.11 -4.21
C VAL A 16 2.98 13.38 -3.85
N THR A 17 2.64 14.50 -4.51
CA THR A 17 3.29 15.79 -4.28
C THR A 17 2.94 16.33 -2.89
N GLY A 18 1.67 16.25 -2.49
CA GLY A 18 1.22 16.64 -1.16
C GLY A 18 1.90 15.83 -0.06
N ALA A 19 1.97 14.50 -0.21
CA ALA A 19 2.66 13.62 0.73
C ALA A 19 4.16 13.97 0.86
N SER A 20 4.82 14.22 -0.28
CA SER A 20 6.25 14.59 -0.30
C SER A 20 6.52 15.92 0.38
N GLU A 21 5.67 16.92 0.15
CA GLU A 21 5.84 18.26 0.72
C GLU A 21 5.49 18.29 2.21
N LEU A 22 4.44 17.56 2.61
CA LEU A 22 4.07 17.38 4.02
C LEU A 22 5.14 16.64 4.80
N ALA A 23 5.80 15.64 4.20
CA ALA A 23 6.91 14.93 4.82
C ALA A 23 8.12 15.84 5.11
N LYS A 24 8.38 16.84 4.25
CA LYS A 24 9.45 17.83 4.48
C LYS A 24 9.15 18.81 5.61
N HIS A 25 7.88 19.19 5.79
CA HIS A 25 7.46 20.20 6.77
C HIS A 25 7.07 19.60 8.13
N SER A 26 6.48 18.40 8.16
CA SER A 26 6.07 17.70 9.39
C SER A 26 6.11 16.19 9.17
N GLY A 27 7.14 15.53 9.72
CA GLY A 27 7.30 14.09 9.59
C GLY A 27 6.10 13.26 10.08
N ARG A 28 5.35 13.76 11.09
CA ARG A 28 4.13 13.09 11.58
C ARG A 28 2.95 13.20 10.61
N LEU A 29 2.74 14.36 10.01
CA LEU A 29 1.67 14.56 9.03
C LEU A 29 2.01 13.86 7.72
N GLY A 30 3.28 13.90 7.29
CA GLY A 30 3.77 13.13 6.15
C GLY A 30 3.57 11.63 6.33
N ALA A 31 3.92 11.08 7.50
CA ALA A 31 3.71 9.66 7.81
C ALA A 31 2.23 9.26 7.80
N LEU A 32 1.34 10.10 8.37
CA LEU A 32 -0.10 9.85 8.30
C LEU A 32 -0.58 9.80 6.86
N VAL A 33 -0.25 10.81 6.05
CA VAL A 33 -0.68 10.87 4.65
C VAL A 33 -0.11 9.71 3.82
N MET A 34 1.11 9.26 4.11
CA MET A 34 1.69 8.09 3.45
C MET A 34 1.01 6.76 3.83
N VAL A 35 0.57 6.60 5.07
CA VAL A 35 -0.09 5.37 5.55
C VAL A 35 -1.57 5.32 5.16
N LEU A 36 -2.19 6.47 4.89
CA LEU A 36 -3.58 6.50 4.44
C LEU A 36 -3.73 5.71 3.12
N PRO A 37 -4.67 4.74 3.05
CA PRO A 37 -4.85 3.90 1.88
C PRO A 37 -5.67 4.65 0.80
N TRP A 38 -5.10 5.73 0.27
CA TRP A 38 -5.73 6.60 -0.72
C TRP A 38 -6.25 5.86 -1.95
N ILE A 39 -5.47 4.89 -2.41
CA ILE A 39 -5.83 4.04 -3.54
C ILE A 39 -7.09 3.25 -3.19
N THR A 40 -7.11 2.57 -2.05
CA THR A 40 -8.26 1.78 -1.59
C THR A 40 -9.49 2.67 -1.44
N LEU A 41 -9.38 3.81 -0.75
CA LEU A 41 -10.51 4.73 -0.55
C LEU A 41 -11.08 5.23 -1.89
N SER A 42 -10.21 5.55 -2.84
CA SER A 42 -10.64 5.92 -4.19
C SER A 42 -11.36 4.75 -4.85
N THR A 43 -10.79 3.55 -4.86
CA THR A 43 -11.42 2.37 -5.46
C THR A 43 -12.79 2.07 -4.85
N LEU A 44 -12.96 2.17 -3.54
CA LEU A 44 -14.25 1.96 -2.87
C LEU A 44 -15.31 2.97 -3.32
N PHE A 45 -14.96 4.25 -3.35
CA PHE A 45 -15.86 5.32 -3.80
C PHE A 45 -16.36 5.06 -5.24
N TRP A 46 -15.44 4.63 -6.10
CA TRP A 46 -15.73 4.32 -7.49
C TRP A 46 -16.59 3.07 -7.66
N LEU A 47 -16.24 1.97 -6.99
CA LEU A 47 -17.01 0.73 -7.02
C LEU A 47 -18.44 0.94 -6.57
N GLU A 48 -18.64 1.72 -5.51
CA GLU A 48 -19.98 2.05 -5.02
C GLU A 48 -20.75 2.91 -6.04
N SER A 49 -20.11 3.95 -6.59
CA SER A 49 -20.74 4.83 -7.59
C SER A 49 -21.09 4.10 -8.91
N GLU A 50 -20.40 3.01 -9.24
CA GLU A 50 -20.65 2.19 -10.43
C GLU A 50 -21.63 1.03 -10.17
N GLY A 51 -22.20 0.95 -8.96
CA GLY A 51 -23.14 -0.12 -8.58
C GLY A 51 -22.47 -1.48 -8.34
N GLN A 52 -21.16 -1.52 -8.17
CA GLN A 52 -20.35 -2.73 -7.94
C GLN A 52 -20.00 -2.94 -6.46
N GLY A 53 -20.84 -2.46 -5.54
CA GLY A 53 -20.61 -2.54 -4.09
C GLY A 53 -20.36 -3.97 -3.57
N GLN A 54 -20.86 -5.00 -4.26
CA GLN A 54 -20.59 -6.41 -3.95
C GLN A 54 -19.09 -6.79 -4.00
N LEU A 55 -18.27 -6.05 -4.74
CA LEU A 55 -16.82 -6.27 -4.82
C LEU A 55 -16.04 -5.64 -3.64
N ILE A 56 -16.66 -4.75 -2.87
CA ILE A 56 -16.00 -4.03 -1.78
C ILE A 56 -15.53 -4.99 -0.68
N SER A 57 -16.43 -5.85 -0.19
CA SER A 57 -16.11 -6.79 0.90
C SER A 57 -14.97 -7.77 0.55
N PRO A 58 -15.01 -8.49 -0.58
CA PRO A 58 -13.91 -9.38 -0.96
C PRO A 58 -12.61 -8.61 -1.19
N LEU A 59 -12.65 -7.43 -1.82
CA LEU A 59 -11.47 -6.58 -2.05
C LEU A 59 -10.82 -6.14 -0.73
N LEU A 60 -11.62 -5.73 0.27
CA LEU A 60 -11.10 -5.33 1.58
C LEU A 60 -10.54 -6.53 2.35
N ARG A 61 -11.17 -7.70 2.22
CA ARG A 61 -10.70 -8.92 2.88
C ARG A 61 -9.38 -9.40 2.30
N SER A 62 -9.24 -9.47 0.97
CA SER A 62 -7.98 -9.83 0.33
C SER A 62 -6.91 -8.76 0.53
N GLY A 63 -7.29 -7.48 0.42
CA GLY A 63 -6.40 -6.36 0.70
C GLY A 63 -5.84 -6.37 2.12
N PHE A 64 -6.63 -6.76 3.13
CA PHE A 64 -6.15 -6.90 4.50
C PHE A 64 -5.01 -7.93 4.62
N TRP A 65 -5.17 -9.10 4.01
CA TRP A 65 -4.13 -10.13 3.99
C TRP A 65 -2.85 -9.59 3.33
N TYR A 66 -2.98 -8.96 2.15
CA TYR A 66 -1.84 -8.37 1.45
C TYR A 66 -1.14 -7.22 2.19
N LEU A 67 -1.76 -6.59 3.18
CA LEU A 67 -1.10 -5.58 4.01
C LEU A 67 -0.12 -6.21 5.02
N LEU A 68 -0.39 -7.40 5.55
CA LEU A 68 0.47 -8.07 6.54
C LEU A 68 1.92 -8.26 6.06
N PRO A 69 2.21 -8.83 4.87
CA PRO A 69 3.58 -9.02 4.40
C PRO A 69 4.27 -7.71 4.03
N SER A 70 3.50 -6.63 3.83
CA SER A 70 4.04 -5.29 3.54
C SER A 70 4.46 -4.52 4.80
N LEU A 71 3.91 -4.84 5.98
CA LEU A 71 4.24 -4.15 7.23
C LEU A 71 5.73 -4.27 7.63
N PRO A 72 6.39 -5.44 7.49
CA PRO A 72 7.81 -5.57 7.82
C PRO A 72 8.73 -4.63 7.04
N LEU A 73 8.35 -4.21 5.82
CA LEU A 73 9.09 -3.20 5.05
C LEU A 73 9.24 -1.89 5.84
N PHE A 74 8.19 -1.45 6.53
CA PHE A 74 8.19 -0.22 7.34
C PHE A 74 9.07 -0.32 8.59
N LEU A 75 9.50 -1.52 8.98
CA LEU A 75 10.40 -1.76 10.12
C LEU A 75 11.84 -2.02 9.66
N VAL A 76 12.01 -2.86 8.64
CA VAL A 76 13.33 -3.29 8.17
C VAL A 76 14.05 -2.16 7.44
N LEU A 77 13.34 -1.39 6.61
CA LEU A 77 13.95 -0.30 5.87
C LEU A 77 14.53 0.78 6.79
N PRO A 78 13.80 1.37 7.75
CA PRO A 78 14.40 2.34 8.67
C PRO A 78 15.50 1.71 9.53
N TRP A 79 15.33 0.47 10.01
CA TRP A 79 16.38 -0.21 10.77
C TRP A 79 17.69 -0.38 9.98
N MET A 80 17.61 -0.64 8.67
CA MET A 80 18.79 -0.69 7.80
C MET A 80 19.38 0.71 7.57
N LEU A 81 18.55 1.71 7.32
CA LEU A 81 19.01 3.10 7.15
C LEU A 81 19.71 3.63 8.40
N ASP A 82 19.16 3.36 9.59
CA ASP A 82 19.72 3.74 10.88
C ASP A 82 21.08 3.06 11.17
N ARG A 83 21.33 1.90 10.55
CA ARG A 83 22.60 1.16 10.63
C ARG A 83 23.61 1.56 9.57
N GLY A 84 23.30 2.56 8.74
CA GLY A 84 24.20 3.09 7.71
C GLY A 84 24.21 2.29 6.41
N TYR A 85 23.28 1.36 6.21
CA TYR A 85 23.09 0.73 4.90
C TYR A 85 22.51 1.77 3.92
N GLY A 86 22.94 1.72 2.65
CA GLY A 86 22.40 2.60 1.61
C GLY A 86 20.92 2.34 1.33
N ILE A 87 20.20 3.36 0.86
CA ILE A 87 18.76 3.24 0.54
C ILE A 87 18.47 2.14 -0.48
N TRP A 88 19.31 2.01 -1.50
CA TRP A 88 19.12 1.02 -2.56
C TRP A 88 19.31 -0.42 -2.07
N THR A 89 20.26 -0.65 -1.15
CA THR A 89 20.46 -1.98 -0.56
C THR A 89 19.35 -2.30 0.44
N GLY A 90 18.92 -1.32 1.24
CA GLY A 90 17.77 -1.44 2.14
C GLY A 90 16.47 -1.75 1.40
N LEU A 91 16.20 -1.06 0.30
CA LEU A 91 15.04 -1.32 -0.56
C LEU A 91 15.10 -2.71 -1.18
N GLY A 92 16.24 -3.11 -1.73
CA GLY A 92 16.42 -4.44 -2.31
C GLY A 92 16.17 -5.56 -1.29
N ALA A 93 16.78 -5.46 -0.10
CA ALA A 93 16.60 -6.43 0.97
C ALA A 93 15.14 -6.49 1.47
N SER A 94 14.51 -5.33 1.66
CA SER A 94 13.14 -5.27 2.16
C SER A 94 12.11 -5.74 1.12
N CYS A 95 12.37 -5.51 -0.17
CA CYS A 95 11.58 -6.05 -1.27
C CYS A 95 11.67 -7.58 -1.32
N LEU A 96 12.88 -8.14 -1.23
CA LEU A 96 13.08 -9.59 -1.16
C LEU A 96 12.34 -10.19 0.05
N LEU A 97 12.44 -9.55 1.21
CA LEU A 97 11.71 -9.97 2.41
C LEU A 97 10.18 -9.96 2.17
N ALA A 98 9.63 -8.87 1.63
CA ALA A 98 8.21 -8.76 1.35
C ALA A 98 7.72 -9.87 0.39
N VAL A 99 8.49 -10.15 -0.67
CA VAL A 99 8.19 -11.25 -1.60
C VAL A 99 8.20 -12.60 -0.87
N THR A 100 9.21 -12.87 -0.04
CA THR A 100 9.27 -14.14 0.70
C THR A 100 8.11 -14.30 1.68
N LEU A 101 7.71 -13.23 2.36
CA LEU A 101 6.57 -13.24 3.27
C LEU A 101 5.25 -13.42 2.53
N PHE A 102 5.08 -12.77 1.38
CA PHE A 102 3.91 -12.95 0.54
C PHE A 102 3.76 -14.40 0.07
N LEU A 103 4.85 -15.03 -0.38
CA LEU A 103 4.85 -16.43 -0.78
C LEU A 103 4.54 -17.35 0.42
N ALA A 104 5.10 -17.07 1.59
CA ALA A 104 4.82 -17.82 2.81
C ALA A 104 3.36 -17.69 3.23
N GLU A 105 2.79 -16.48 3.17
CA GLU A 105 1.40 -16.21 3.48
C GLU A 105 0.46 -16.97 2.55
N GLN A 106 0.68 -16.88 1.23
CA GLN A 106 -0.10 -17.62 0.23
C GLN A 106 -0.05 -19.13 0.49
N TRP A 107 1.12 -19.65 0.83
CA TRP A 107 1.28 -21.07 1.14
C TRP A 107 0.53 -21.48 2.42
N ILE A 108 0.58 -20.65 3.46
CA ILE A 108 -0.13 -20.87 4.72
C ILE A 108 -1.65 -20.81 4.50
N LEU A 109 -2.14 -19.75 3.85
CA LEU A 109 -3.58 -19.53 3.62
C LEU A 109 -4.18 -20.58 2.68
N GLY A 110 -3.43 -20.98 1.64
CA GLY A 110 -3.80 -22.10 0.79
C GLY A 110 -3.93 -23.43 1.57
N ARG A 111 -3.16 -23.61 2.66
CA ARG A 111 -3.28 -24.77 3.55
C ARG A 111 -4.55 -24.75 4.40
N PHE A 112 -5.08 -23.57 4.68
CA PHE A 112 -6.33 -23.37 5.43
C PHE A 112 -7.57 -23.25 4.52
N GLY A 113 -7.43 -23.47 3.21
CA GLY A 113 -8.54 -23.43 2.25
C GLY A 113 -9.05 -22.01 1.94
N VAL A 114 -8.24 -20.99 2.26
CA VAL A 114 -8.50 -19.61 1.85
C VAL A 114 -7.75 -19.37 0.55
N GLU A 115 -8.46 -19.47 -0.58
CA GLU A 115 -7.94 -19.01 -1.87
C GLU A 115 -8.05 -17.48 -1.90
N LEU A 116 -6.90 -16.79 -1.97
CA LEU A 116 -6.78 -15.34 -2.11
C LEU A 116 -6.59 -14.91 -3.56
#